data_AF-A0A954HGC0-F1
#
_entry.id   AF-A0A954HGC0-F1
#
_cell.length_a   1.000
_cell.length_b   1.000
_cell.length_c   1.000
_cell.angle_alpha   90.00
_cell.angle_beta   90.00
_cell.angle_gamma   90.00
#
_symmetry.space_group_name_H-M   'P 1'
#
loop_
_entity.id
_entity.type
_entity.pdbx_description
1 polymer ?
#
loop_
_entity_poly.entity_id
_entity_poly.type
_entity_poly.pdbx_seq_one_letter_code
_entity_poly.pdbx_strand_id
1 'polypeptide(L)'
;AEYNEWLKSIPNHIYALVFIIKRFYEPEWGDDWEEHFSVDQVNGHSGHELKLDARTLVGTYLRVGFTGRNTWRLFKVRQDFIAAFKVQTEDDISVSTVAPARAVEFMPDYYKADNYKFVINCEYRLFQRPDDAIHRGLDKQAEADLARRDVNFVSNYEPISRDEVLEMRQKVVDFDAFTKPMQDLLDSVEEREGGYIVCSDNPRRVGGVPSKNPRYLQDRPDMADPFDKYVAEMGVRLFRAIPAGRAVPLPVTAQLSGRRNNPPDKEKGIRSLAVYGPIHYQELPELFMDYICSLTGKSPSTTGAGSEGALTKGPFNALRTIADLNAALVSMVLTGLDGFSTAAGHVGPNFQVDHDISLLVPEIWCRISPEERNPKRLIEKGYLEPVQDMNAPNGDVVPARRLGYRITKRFVRNYFGRVFDNPSSVFEEAILKPETQSEEAFVEGVQHIMEAYEREAQVYFDDGSINDACPPLRALLSIMAHGTFEGKDERDPAIREMFTKESVLSSDWYQARLQTKQQQDVKLWTRHVAALEEYLNRSEGRNERLVAELNRRLEVARFELQLAQSPEYLKELQGTIGTDPSLYS
;
A
#
# COMPACT_ATOMS: atom_id res chain seq x y z
N ALA A 1 -21.47 -4.18 34.28
CA ALA A 1 -21.87 -2.81 33.91
C ALA A 1 -21.24 -1.80 34.86
N GLU A 2 -21.44 -1.95 36.17
CA GLU A 2 -20.83 -1.12 37.23
C GLU A 2 -19.31 -0.91 37.07
N TYR A 3 -18.54 -1.99 36.88
CA TYR A 3 -17.09 -1.89 36.66
C TYR A 3 -16.71 -1.00 35.46
N ASN A 4 -17.48 -1.04 34.37
CA ASN A 4 -17.21 -0.21 33.20
C ASN A 4 -17.58 1.26 33.44
N GLU A 5 -18.59 1.54 34.28
CA GLU A 5 -18.90 2.91 34.70
C GLU A 5 -17.81 3.47 35.61
N TRP A 6 -17.27 2.63 36.51
CA TRP A 6 -16.08 2.99 37.29
C TRP A 6 -14.86 3.26 36.39
N LEU A 7 -14.59 2.42 35.38
CA LEU A 7 -13.50 2.69 34.44
C LEU A 7 -13.69 4.01 33.67
N LYS A 8 -14.92 4.38 33.33
CA LYS A 8 -15.23 5.66 32.65
C LYS A 8 -15.08 6.87 33.57
N SER A 9 -15.19 6.71 34.89
CA SER A 9 -15.01 7.81 35.83
C SER A 9 -13.54 8.21 36.01
N ILE A 10 -12.61 7.32 35.64
CA ILE A 10 -11.17 7.57 35.68
C ILE A 10 -10.74 8.41 34.46
N PRO A 11 -10.15 9.59 34.66
CA PRO A 11 -9.64 10.41 33.55
C PRO A 11 -8.53 9.70 32.77
N ASN A 12 -8.49 9.87 31.45
CA ASN A 12 -7.50 9.20 30.58
C ASN A 12 -6.04 9.45 30.97
N HIS A 13 -5.71 10.65 31.47
CA HIS A 13 -4.34 10.95 31.89
C HIS A 13 -3.92 10.15 33.13
N ILE A 14 -4.86 9.74 33.99
CA ILE A 14 -4.57 8.90 35.16
C ILE A 14 -4.17 7.49 34.71
N TYR A 15 -4.86 6.90 33.71
CA TYR A 15 -4.42 5.62 33.14
C TYR A 15 -2.99 5.69 32.61
N ALA A 16 -2.66 6.75 31.87
CA ALA A 16 -1.32 6.98 31.37
C ALA A 16 -0.26 7.05 32.49
N LEU A 17 -0.58 7.65 33.64
CA LEU A 17 0.28 7.71 34.82
C LEU A 17 0.40 6.34 35.51
N VAL A 18 -0.70 5.62 35.70
CA VAL A 18 -0.67 4.27 36.30
C VAL A 18 0.18 3.32 35.47
N PHE A 19 0.07 3.36 34.14
CA PHE A 19 0.87 2.48 33.27
C PHE A 19 2.36 2.83 33.27
N ILE A 20 2.71 4.12 33.37
CA ILE A 20 4.13 4.52 33.44
C ILE A 20 4.74 4.18 34.81
N ILE A 21 4.00 4.39 35.90
CA ILE A 21 4.41 3.94 37.25
C ILE A 21 4.60 2.43 37.24
N LYS A 22 3.64 1.67 36.69
CA LYS A 22 3.76 0.21 36.61
C LYS A 22 4.98 -0.26 35.81
N ARG A 23 5.36 0.47 34.74
CA ARG A 23 6.51 0.15 33.91
C ARG A 23 7.84 0.31 34.65
N PHE A 24 7.94 1.34 35.50
CA PHE A 24 9.18 1.67 36.20
C PHE A 24 9.24 1.16 37.63
N TYR A 25 8.13 0.64 38.17
CA TYR A 25 8.08 0.06 39.51
C TYR A 25 9.14 -1.02 39.71
N GLU A 26 9.98 -0.83 40.72
CA GLU A 26 10.91 -1.85 41.21
C GLU A 26 10.34 -2.53 42.47
N PRO A 27 10.42 -3.88 42.60
CA PRO A 27 9.89 -4.60 43.75
C PRO A 27 10.42 -4.12 45.12
N GLU A 28 11.64 -3.59 45.15
CA GLU A 28 12.32 -3.08 46.34
C GLU A 28 11.63 -1.86 46.94
N TRP A 29 10.85 -1.11 46.15
CA TRP A 29 10.13 0.08 46.62
C TRP A 29 8.93 -0.27 47.50
N GLY A 30 8.38 -1.49 47.40
CA GLY A 30 7.21 -1.89 48.18
C GLY A 30 6.04 -0.90 48.03
N ASP A 31 5.54 -0.40 49.15
CA ASP A 31 4.47 0.60 49.23
C ASP A 31 4.98 2.05 49.11
N ASP A 32 6.30 2.27 49.18
CA ASP A 32 6.96 3.59 49.18
C ASP A 32 7.28 4.11 47.75
N TRP A 33 6.70 3.50 46.72
CA TRP A 33 6.95 3.85 45.31
C TRP A 33 6.64 5.32 44.98
N GLU A 34 5.74 5.97 45.71
CA GLU A 34 5.33 7.35 45.48
C GLU A 34 6.51 8.33 45.62
N GLU A 35 7.45 8.06 46.53
CA GLU A 35 8.61 8.93 46.78
C GLU A 35 9.54 9.07 45.57
N HIS A 36 9.51 8.09 44.68
CA HIS A 36 10.31 8.06 43.46
C HIS A 36 9.69 8.88 42.32
N PHE A 37 8.42 9.27 42.42
CA PHE A 37 7.73 10.03 41.36
C PHE A 37 7.46 11.47 41.78
N SER A 38 7.86 12.41 40.95
CA SER A 38 7.68 13.84 41.24
C SER A 38 7.44 14.68 39.99
N VAL A 39 7.15 15.96 40.19
CA VAL A 39 7.15 17.00 39.15
C VAL A 39 8.00 18.16 39.63
N ASP A 40 8.67 18.86 38.72
CA ASP A 40 9.42 20.07 39.08
C ASP A 40 8.50 21.20 39.55
N GLN A 41 9.05 22.15 40.29
CA GLN A 41 8.41 23.44 40.50
C GLN A 41 8.94 24.45 39.46
N VAL A 42 8.10 24.82 38.50
CA VAL A 42 8.41 25.77 37.42
C VAL A 42 7.78 27.11 37.75
N ASN A 43 8.61 28.13 38.00
CA ASN A 43 8.16 29.48 38.37
C ASN A 43 7.17 29.52 39.54
N GLY A 44 7.35 28.64 40.54
CA GLY A 44 6.48 28.55 41.71
C GLY A 44 5.23 27.66 41.54
N HIS A 45 4.98 27.15 40.34
CA HIS A 45 3.87 26.24 40.04
C HIS A 45 4.37 24.80 39.80
N SER A 46 3.55 23.80 40.13
CA SER A 46 3.87 22.41 39.78
C SER A 46 3.95 22.24 38.26
N GLY A 47 5.01 21.60 37.79
CA GLY A 47 5.19 21.24 36.38
C GLY A 47 4.21 20.16 35.93
N HIS A 48 4.28 19.85 34.63
CA HIS A 48 3.39 18.88 33.97
C HIS A 48 4.13 17.63 33.48
N GLU A 49 5.42 17.52 33.76
CA GLU A 49 6.26 16.40 33.35
C GLU A 49 6.55 15.50 34.56
N LEU A 50 6.10 14.25 34.48
CA LEU A 50 6.39 13.26 35.52
C LEU A 50 7.87 12.88 35.47
N LYS A 51 8.49 12.82 36.65
CA LYS A 51 9.87 12.37 36.83
C LYS A 51 9.91 11.07 37.62
N LEU A 52 10.92 10.28 37.32
CA LEU A 52 11.42 9.22 38.20
C LEU A 52 12.74 9.70 38.79
N ASP A 53 12.77 9.96 40.09
CA ASP A 53 13.85 10.67 40.78
C ASP A 53 14.19 11.99 40.05
N ALA A 54 15.38 12.08 39.44
CA ALA A 54 15.82 13.24 38.66
C ALA A 54 15.54 13.13 37.14
N ARG A 55 15.08 11.96 36.67
CA ARG A 55 14.91 11.68 35.24
C ARG A 55 13.49 12.04 34.77
N THR A 56 13.39 12.96 33.82
CA THR A 56 12.13 13.20 33.10
C THR A 56 11.69 11.95 32.33
N LEU A 57 10.45 11.53 32.57
CA LEU A 57 9.83 10.43 31.86
C LEU A 57 9.13 10.94 30.61
N VAL A 58 9.52 10.42 29.46
CA VAL A 58 8.99 10.82 28.16
C VAL A 58 8.11 9.69 27.60
N GLY A 59 6.87 10.03 27.26
CA GLY A 59 5.98 9.12 26.53
C GLY A 59 6.40 8.98 25.06
N THR A 60 5.97 7.90 24.43
CA THR A 60 6.08 7.76 22.96
C THR A 60 4.80 8.27 22.32
N TYR A 61 4.94 9.03 21.24
CA TYR A 61 3.83 9.67 20.53
C TYR A 61 3.94 9.41 19.03
N LEU A 62 2.79 9.31 18.36
CA LEU A 62 2.70 9.40 16.91
C LEU A 62 1.98 10.69 16.52
N ARG A 63 2.47 11.34 15.46
CA ARG A 63 1.73 12.41 14.80
C ARG A 63 0.63 11.79 13.96
N VAL A 64 -0.58 12.36 14.05
CA VAL A 64 -1.71 12.00 13.20
C VAL A 64 -2.37 13.28 12.70
N GLY A 65 -1.78 13.83 11.65
CA GLY A 65 -2.19 15.05 10.98
C GLY A 65 -1.90 16.33 11.76
N PHE A 66 -2.47 17.42 11.27
CA PHE A 66 -2.23 18.78 11.73
C PHE A 66 -3.51 19.49 12.16
N THR A 67 -3.39 20.42 13.11
CA THR A 67 -4.43 21.41 13.42
C THR A 67 -3.99 22.77 12.87
N GLY A 68 -4.69 23.27 11.84
CA GLY A 68 -4.24 24.45 11.12
C GLY A 68 -2.91 24.22 10.39
N ARG A 69 -2.13 25.28 10.14
CA ARG A 69 -0.93 25.18 9.28
C ARG A 69 0.28 24.50 9.95
N ASN A 70 0.51 24.70 11.25
CA ASN A 70 1.80 24.33 11.88
C ASN A 70 1.68 23.56 13.20
N THR A 71 0.48 23.20 13.66
CA THR A 71 0.32 22.51 14.96
C THR A 71 0.19 21.02 14.76
N TRP A 72 1.13 20.24 15.30
CA TRP A 72 1.08 18.78 15.25
C TRP A 72 0.01 18.21 16.18
N ARG A 73 -0.75 17.22 15.71
CA ARG A 73 -1.63 16.42 16.58
C ARG A 73 -0.88 15.18 17.03
N LEU A 74 -0.40 15.21 18.27
CA LEU A 74 0.39 14.11 18.86
C LEU A 74 -0.49 13.24 19.76
N PHE A 75 -0.41 11.93 19.56
CA PHE A 75 -1.18 10.95 20.33
C PHE A 75 -0.24 9.95 20.99
N LYS A 76 -0.39 9.81 22.32
CA LYS A 76 0.41 8.87 23.11
C LYS A 76 0.07 7.44 22.71
N VAL A 77 1.09 6.67 22.33
CA VAL A 77 0.96 5.23 22.11
C VAL A 77 1.04 4.47 23.44
N ARG A 78 0.55 3.23 23.45
CA ARG A 78 0.58 2.39 24.64
C ARG A 78 2.00 2.15 25.14
N GLN A 79 2.13 1.92 26.45
CA GLN A 79 3.44 1.60 27.06
C GLN A 79 4.06 0.30 26.52
N ASP A 80 3.22 -0.64 26.07
CA ASP A 80 3.60 -1.91 25.47
C ASP A 80 3.61 -1.88 23.92
N PHE A 81 3.40 -0.70 23.32
CA PHE A 81 3.49 -0.56 21.87
C PHE A 81 4.96 -0.53 21.42
N ILE A 82 5.26 -1.41 20.49
CA ILE A 82 6.45 -1.35 19.63
C ILE A 82 5.97 -1.35 18.18
N ALA A 83 6.59 -0.57 17.31
CA ALA A 83 6.26 -0.55 15.89
C ALA A 83 6.42 -1.95 15.29
N ALA A 84 5.55 -2.29 14.34
CA ALA A 84 5.63 -3.57 13.66
C ALA A 84 6.94 -3.65 12.89
N PHE A 85 7.64 -4.76 13.05
CA PHE A 85 8.77 -5.07 12.20
C PHE A 85 8.26 -5.39 10.78
N LYS A 86 8.79 -4.70 9.77
CA LYS A 86 8.33 -4.79 8.38
C LYS A 86 9.46 -5.24 7.48
N VAL A 87 9.24 -6.34 6.77
CA VAL A 87 10.09 -6.77 5.65
C VAL A 87 9.39 -6.36 4.37
N GLN A 88 10.06 -5.56 3.53
CA GLN A 88 9.52 -5.13 2.26
C GLN A 88 9.36 -6.33 1.31
N THR A 89 8.17 -6.47 0.70
CA THR A 89 7.88 -7.53 -0.28
C THR A 89 7.67 -6.99 -1.69
N GLU A 90 7.33 -5.70 -1.82
CA GLU A 90 6.94 -4.98 -3.03
C GLU A 90 7.37 -3.51 -2.93
N ASP A 91 7.52 -2.83 -4.07
CA ASP A 91 7.73 -1.37 -4.13
C ASP A 91 7.04 -0.76 -5.37
N ASP A 92 7.70 -0.78 -6.54
CA ASP A 92 7.16 -0.21 -7.79
C ASP A 92 6.80 -1.30 -8.83
N ILE A 93 7.72 -2.23 -9.12
CA ILE A 93 7.49 -3.29 -10.10
C ILE A 93 7.32 -4.66 -9.42
N SER A 94 6.08 -5.13 -9.36
CA SER A 94 5.72 -6.45 -8.80
C SER A 94 5.29 -7.46 -9.86
N VAL A 95 5.65 -8.72 -9.66
CA VAL A 95 4.99 -9.87 -10.30
C VAL A 95 4.10 -10.57 -9.28
N SER A 96 2.93 -11.03 -9.70
CA SER A 96 2.02 -11.74 -8.82
C SER A 96 1.33 -12.92 -9.51
N THR A 97 0.92 -13.89 -8.70
CA THR A 97 0.14 -15.05 -9.15
C THR A 97 -0.94 -15.39 -8.12
N VAL A 98 -1.99 -16.05 -8.59
CA VAL A 98 -3.04 -16.62 -7.74
C VAL A 98 -2.97 -18.14 -7.85
N ALA A 99 -2.79 -18.80 -6.71
CA ALA A 99 -2.74 -20.25 -6.62
C ALA A 99 -3.88 -20.76 -5.72
N PRO A 100 -4.54 -21.87 -6.10
CA PRO A 100 -5.51 -22.50 -5.21
C PRO A 100 -4.81 -23.12 -3.99
N ALA A 101 -5.50 -23.13 -2.85
CA ALA A 101 -4.99 -23.65 -1.58
C ALA A 101 -4.45 -25.08 -1.69
N ARG A 102 -5.09 -25.91 -2.53
CA ARG A 102 -4.68 -27.31 -2.77
C ARG A 102 -3.31 -27.46 -3.43
N ALA A 103 -2.79 -26.39 -4.05
CA ALA A 103 -1.51 -26.40 -4.75
C ALA A 103 -0.33 -25.91 -3.87
N VAL A 104 -0.59 -25.41 -2.66
CA VAL A 104 0.44 -24.84 -1.79
C VAL A 104 0.34 -25.45 -0.40
N GLU A 105 1.40 -26.12 0.02
CA GLU A 105 1.51 -26.66 1.38
C GLU A 105 1.86 -25.57 2.39
N PHE A 106 1.58 -25.82 3.68
CA PHE A 106 1.97 -24.95 4.81
C PHE A 106 1.37 -23.53 4.80
N MET A 107 0.15 -23.42 4.26
CA MET A 107 -0.62 -22.18 4.32
C MET A 107 -0.97 -21.78 5.76
N PRO A 108 -1.13 -20.47 6.04
CA PRO A 108 -1.44 -19.99 7.38
C PRO A 108 -2.79 -20.49 7.89
N ASP A 109 -2.82 -21.17 9.03
CA ASP A 109 -4.07 -21.64 9.65
C ASP A 109 -5.01 -20.51 10.12
N TYR A 110 -4.44 -19.34 10.46
CA TYR A 110 -5.19 -18.15 10.89
C TYR A 110 -5.87 -17.41 9.72
N TYR A 111 -5.53 -17.72 8.47
CA TYR A 111 -6.12 -17.09 7.29
C TYR A 111 -6.45 -18.15 6.25
N LYS A 112 -7.68 -18.65 6.30
CA LYS A 112 -8.17 -19.69 5.40
C LYS A 112 -8.92 -19.08 4.22
N ALA A 113 -8.41 -19.33 3.03
CA ALA A 113 -9.03 -19.00 1.75
C ALA A 113 -8.87 -20.17 0.76
N ASP A 114 -9.72 -20.25 -0.26
CA ASP A 114 -9.60 -21.30 -1.28
C ASP A 114 -8.49 -20.99 -2.30
N ASN A 115 -8.15 -19.72 -2.48
CA ASN A 115 -7.07 -19.27 -3.36
C ASN A 115 -6.30 -18.15 -2.67
N TYR A 116 -5.00 -18.06 -2.95
CA TYR A 116 -4.11 -17.08 -2.36
C TYR A 116 -3.31 -16.36 -3.43
N LYS A 117 -3.12 -15.06 -3.22
CA LYS A 117 -2.23 -14.24 -4.05
C LYS A 117 -0.83 -14.25 -3.45
N PHE A 118 0.17 -14.44 -4.31
CA PHE A 118 1.58 -14.33 -3.97
C PHE A 118 2.22 -13.26 -4.83
N VAL A 119 3.21 -12.57 -4.26
CA VAL A 119 3.84 -11.38 -4.84
C VAL A 119 5.35 -11.48 -4.67
N ILE A 120 6.08 -11.01 -5.65
CA ILE A 120 7.54 -10.83 -5.59
C ILE A 120 7.88 -9.51 -6.26
N ASN A 121 8.70 -8.70 -5.61
CA ASN A 121 9.33 -7.54 -6.22
C ASN A 121 10.34 -7.99 -7.31
N CYS A 122 10.13 -7.52 -8.54
CA CYS A 122 10.96 -7.82 -9.72
C CYS A 122 12.33 -7.15 -9.68
N GLU A 123 12.45 -6.07 -8.92
CA GLU A 123 13.61 -5.19 -8.91
C GLU A 123 14.64 -5.70 -7.90
N TYR A 124 15.92 -5.51 -8.21
CA TYR A 124 17.02 -5.70 -7.25
C TYR A 124 17.37 -4.39 -6.53
N ARG A 125 17.14 -3.26 -7.20
CA ARG A 125 17.39 -1.90 -6.70
C ARG A 125 16.19 -1.02 -6.99
N LEU A 126 15.90 -0.09 -6.07
CA LEU A 126 14.72 0.78 -6.10
C LEU A 126 15.15 2.18 -6.53
N PHE A 127 14.49 2.77 -7.52
CA PHE A 127 14.87 4.07 -8.07
C PHE A 127 14.26 5.24 -7.28
N GLN A 128 14.76 5.42 -6.06
CA GLN A 128 14.21 6.35 -5.08
C GLN A 128 14.31 7.82 -5.51
N ARG A 129 13.29 8.60 -5.12
CA ARG A 129 13.28 10.07 -5.17
C ARG A 129 13.22 10.62 -3.74
N PRO A 130 14.37 10.94 -3.12
CA PRO A 130 14.40 11.39 -1.73
C PRO A 130 14.05 12.88 -1.63
N ASP A 131 12.76 13.20 -1.72
CA ASP A 131 12.27 14.58 -1.69
C ASP A 131 12.63 15.29 -0.37
N ASP A 132 12.69 14.57 0.74
CA ASP A 132 12.96 15.10 2.08
C ASP A 132 14.46 15.26 2.40
N ALA A 133 15.36 14.60 1.64
CA ALA A 133 16.79 14.65 1.87
C ALA A 133 17.42 16.02 1.56
N ILE A 134 16.65 16.92 0.91
CA ILE A 134 17.02 18.33 0.78
C ILE A 134 17.13 19.03 2.14
N HIS A 135 16.44 18.52 3.15
CA HIS A 135 16.50 19.00 4.52
C HIS A 135 17.50 18.14 5.29
N ARG A 136 18.68 18.71 5.57
CA ARG A 136 19.79 18.04 6.26
C ARG A 136 19.33 17.32 7.53
N GLY A 137 19.71 16.05 7.66
CA GLY A 137 19.41 15.22 8.83
C GLY A 137 17.98 14.70 8.93
N LEU A 138 17.07 15.12 8.04
CA LEU A 138 15.68 14.69 8.05
C LEU A 138 15.53 13.27 7.49
N ASP A 139 15.99 13.05 6.26
CA ASP A 139 15.97 11.73 5.62
C ASP A 139 17.26 10.96 5.92
N LYS A 140 17.27 10.34 7.09
CA LYS A 140 18.42 9.57 7.57
C LYS A 140 18.75 8.37 6.68
N GLN A 141 17.74 7.79 6.03
CA GLN A 141 17.94 6.63 5.17
C GLN A 141 18.62 7.06 3.87
N ALA A 142 18.12 8.09 3.19
CA ALA A 142 18.74 8.59 1.97
C ALA A 142 20.16 9.11 2.21
N GLU A 143 20.41 9.81 3.33
CA GLU A 143 21.77 10.25 3.67
C GLU A 143 22.72 9.08 3.93
N ALA A 144 22.28 8.05 4.68
CA ALA A 144 23.07 6.85 4.90
C ALA A 144 23.33 6.10 3.60
N ASP A 145 22.31 5.97 2.74
CA ASP A 145 22.41 5.28 1.46
C ASP A 145 23.34 5.99 0.50
N LEU A 146 23.24 7.32 0.36
CA LEU A 146 24.12 8.15 -0.48
C LEU A 146 25.56 8.21 0.04
N ALA A 147 25.76 8.08 1.35
CA ALA A 147 27.07 8.09 1.99
C ALA A 147 27.88 6.80 1.81
N ARG A 148 27.27 5.71 1.31
CA ARG A 148 28.00 4.45 1.13
C ARG A 148 29.10 4.59 0.07
N ARG A 149 30.22 3.91 0.28
CA ARG A 149 31.34 3.93 -0.67
C ARG A 149 31.05 3.18 -1.97
N ASP A 150 30.06 2.28 -1.95
CA ASP A 150 29.64 1.42 -3.05
C ASP A 150 28.30 1.85 -3.67
N VAL A 151 27.85 3.10 -3.46
CA VAL A 151 26.73 3.65 -4.23
C VAL A 151 27.12 3.72 -5.69
N ASN A 152 26.51 2.83 -6.48
CA ASN A 152 26.93 2.62 -7.86
C ASN A 152 26.18 3.51 -8.87
N PHE A 153 25.05 4.12 -8.49
CA PHE A 153 24.26 4.95 -9.39
C PHE A 153 23.52 6.08 -8.66
N VAL A 154 23.84 7.30 -9.04
CA VAL A 154 23.19 8.55 -8.59
C VAL A 154 22.88 9.39 -9.81
N SER A 155 21.74 10.10 -9.80
CA SER A 155 21.32 10.97 -10.89
C SER A 155 20.67 12.25 -10.37
N ASN A 156 20.80 13.34 -11.12
CA ASN A 156 20.28 14.66 -10.77
C ASN A 156 20.78 15.24 -9.44
N TYR A 157 22.07 15.06 -9.14
CA TYR A 157 22.80 15.77 -8.08
C TYR A 157 23.89 16.66 -8.68
N GLU A 158 24.27 17.73 -7.99
CA GLU A 158 25.46 18.51 -8.34
C GLU A 158 26.73 17.71 -8.02
N PRO A 159 27.74 17.72 -8.90
CA PRO A 159 29.06 17.20 -8.57
C PRO A 159 29.80 18.23 -7.72
N ILE A 160 29.94 17.96 -6.42
CA ILE A 160 30.58 18.87 -5.46
C ILE A 160 32.09 18.60 -5.46
N SER A 161 32.88 19.65 -5.66
CA SER A 161 34.34 19.60 -5.61
C SER A 161 34.87 19.63 -4.18
N ARG A 162 36.15 19.27 -4.01
CA ARG A 162 36.83 19.34 -2.70
C ARG A 162 36.77 20.74 -2.07
N ASP A 163 37.00 21.79 -2.86
CA ASP A 163 37.03 23.16 -2.35
C ASP A 163 35.64 23.58 -1.84
N GLU A 164 34.57 23.20 -2.55
CA GLU A 164 33.19 23.44 -2.10
C GLU A 164 32.87 22.70 -0.80
N VAL A 165 33.34 21.47 -0.62
CA VAL A 165 33.18 20.73 0.64
C VAL A 165 33.94 21.41 1.78
N LEU A 166 35.15 21.90 1.53
CA LEU A 166 35.91 22.67 2.53
C LEU A 166 35.19 23.97 2.93
N GLU A 167 34.52 24.63 1.99
CA GLU A 167 33.65 25.79 2.28
C GLU A 167 32.42 25.40 3.10
N MET A 168 31.77 24.26 2.80
CA MET A 168 30.63 23.76 3.58
C MET A 168 31.02 23.55 5.06
N ARG A 169 32.21 23.02 5.33
CA ARG A 169 32.72 22.75 6.68
C ARG A 169 32.97 24.01 7.51
N GLN A 170 33.25 25.15 6.87
CA GLN A 170 33.37 26.42 7.59
C GLN A 170 32.06 26.85 8.24
N LYS A 171 30.93 26.33 7.77
CA LYS A 171 29.59 26.56 8.33
C LYS A 171 29.24 25.44 9.30
N VAL A 172 29.85 25.46 10.49
CA VAL A 172 29.76 24.36 11.48
C VAL A 172 28.32 23.96 11.81
N VAL A 173 27.43 24.90 12.12
CA VAL A 173 26.02 24.62 12.48
C VAL A 173 25.28 23.90 11.35
N ASP A 174 25.57 24.32 10.13
CA ASP A 174 24.98 23.84 8.88
C ASP A 174 25.48 22.42 8.55
N PHE A 175 26.75 22.14 8.86
CA PHE A 175 27.40 20.84 8.67
C PHE A 175 26.94 19.83 9.74
N ASP A 176 26.81 20.28 11.00
CA ASP A 176 26.33 19.47 12.11
C ASP A 176 24.86 19.01 11.93
N ALA A 177 24.10 19.68 11.07
CA ALA A 177 22.74 19.29 10.74
C ALA A 177 22.64 18.00 9.89
N PHE A 178 23.70 17.61 9.17
CA PHE A 178 23.75 16.33 8.47
C PHE A 178 23.81 15.15 9.45
N THR A 179 23.35 13.99 9.01
CA THR A 179 23.63 12.74 9.73
C THR A 179 25.11 12.39 9.69
N LYS A 180 25.55 11.59 10.67
CA LYS A 180 26.94 11.15 10.77
C LYS A 180 27.48 10.48 9.48
N PRO A 181 26.73 9.57 8.81
CA PRO A 181 27.20 9.01 7.53
C PRO A 181 27.52 10.06 6.47
N MET A 182 26.67 11.08 6.30
CA MET A 182 26.90 12.13 5.31
C MET A 182 28.08 13.03 5.71
N GLN A 183 28.22 13.36 7.00
CA GLN A 183 29.40 14.07 7.50
C GLN A 183 30.69 13.29 7.19
N ASP A 184 30.71 11.99 7.45
CA ASP A 184 31.87 11.12 7.19
C ASP A 184 32.21 11.03 5.69
N LEU A 185 31.19 10.98 4.82
CA LEU A 185 31.38 11.05 3.37
C LEU A 185 32.04 12.37 2.97
N LEU A 186 31.53 13.51 3.47
CA LEU A 186 32.07 14.83 3.17
C LEU A 186 33.49 15.01 3.71
N ASP A 187 33.78 14.54 4.93
CA ASP A 187 35.14 14.59 5.50
C ASP A 187 36.15 13.73 4.71
N SER A 188 35.69 12.69 4.00
CA SER A 188 36.57 11.80 3.22
C SER A 188 37.27 12.46 2.02
N VAL A 189 36.87 13.68 1.61
CA VAL A 189 37.53 14.43 0.53
C VAL A 189 38.98 14.82 0.86
N GLU A 190 39.35 14.86 2.15
CA GLU A 190 40.72 15.17 2.55
C GLU A 190 41.71 14.05 2.20
N GLU A 191 41.22 12.81 2.15
CA GLU A 191 42.05 11.62 1.94
C GLU A 191 42.30 11.33 0.44
N ARG A 192 41.70 12.10 -0.47
CA ARG A 192 41.76 11.85 -1.93
C ARG A 192 42.23 13.07 -2.71
N GLU A 193 43.19 12.85 -3.62
CA GLU A 193 43.55 13.83 -4.64
C GLU A 193 42.59 13.73 -5.84
N GLY A 194 41.74 14.75 -6.01
CA GLY A 194 40.77 14.84 -7.12
C GLY A 194 39.50 14.01 -6.93
N GLY A 195 38.45 14.36 -7.69
CA GLY A 195 37.14 13.70 -7.65
C GLY A 195 35.99 14.63 -7.28
N TYR A 196 34.77 14.09 -7.33
CA TYR A 196 33.54 14.77 -6.96
C TYR A 196 32.76 13.91 -5.96
N ILE A 197 32.01 14.57 -5.08
CA ILE A 197 31.05 13.94 -4.16
C ILE A 197 29.66 14.48 -4.45
N VAL A 198 28.63 13.70 -4.13
CA VAL A 198 27.23 14.16 -4.10
C VAL A 198 26.79 14.35 -2.65
N CYS A 199 25.99 15.37 -2.39
CA CYS A 199 25.42 15.63 -1.07
C CYS A 199 23.90 15.64 -1.14
N SER A 200 23.24 15.17 -0.08
CA SER A 200 21.78 15.02 0.00
C SER A 200 21.03 16.32 -0.27
N ASP A 201 21.56 17.46 0.18
CA ASP A 201 20.94 18.79 0.02
C ASP A 201 21.41 19.55 -1.24
N ASN A 202 22.19 18.93 -2.11
CA ASN A 202 22.66 19.50 -3.37
C ASN A 202 22.12 18.77 -4.62
N PRO A 203 20.78 18.72 -4.84
CA PRO A 203 20.25 18.32 -6.13
C PRO A 203 20.79 19.19 -7.26
N ARG A 204 20.90 18.61 -8.46
CA ARG A 204 21.31 19.29 -9.68
C ARG A 204 20.46 20.53 -9.90
N ARG A 205 21.09 21.66 -10.22
CA ARG A 205 20.44 22.90 -10.58
C ARG A 205 20.03 22.88 -12.05
N VAL A 206 18.75 23.15 -12.31
CA VAL A 206 18.18 23.28 -13.66
C VAL A 206 17.59 24.68 -13.75
N GLY A 207 18.17 25.54 -14.61
CA GLY A 207 17.80 26.95 -14.65
C GLY A 207 18.13 27.71 -13.35
N GLY A 208 19.18 27.29 -12.63
CA GLY A 208 19.62 27.89 -11.36
C GLY A 208 18.88 27.40 -10.11
N VAL A 209 17.78 26.67 -10.26
CA VAL A 209 16.96 26.14 -9.15
C VAL A 209 17.27 24.65 -8.93
N PRO A 210 17.40 24.17 -7.69
CA PRO A 210 17.54 22.75 -7.40
C PRO A 210 16.40 21.92 -8.02
N SER A 211 16.76 20.82 -8.66
CA SER A 211 15.82 19.87 -9.24
C SER A 211 14.92 19.27 -8.16
N LYS A 212 13.62 19.16 -8.45
CA LYS A 212 12.64 18.43 -7.63
C LYS A 212 12.60 16.92 -7.92
N ASN A 213 13.62 16.41 -8.63
CA ASN A 213 13.73 15.00 -8.99
C ASN A 213 15.16 14.46 -8.79
N PRO A 214 15.76 14.62 -7.58
CA PRO A 214 16.99 13.91 -7.23
C PRO A 214 16.74 12.40 -7.24
N ARG A 215 17.71 11.60 -7.66
CA ARG A 215 17.52 10.14 -7.79
C ARG A 215 18.77 9.36 -7.40
N TYR A 216 18.56 8.18 -6.82
CA TYR A 216 19.60 7.17 -6.63
C TYR A 216 18.99 5.78 -6.73
N LEU A 217 19.81 4.77 -7.00
CA LEU A 217 19.39 3.37 -6.90
C LEU A 217 19.72 2.84 -5.51
N GLN A 218 18.68 2.70 -4.68
CA GLN A 218 18.75 2.08 -3.37
C GLN A 218 18.86 0.56 -3.53
N ASP A 219 19.81 -0.09 -2.85
CA ASP A 219 19.77 -1.55 -2.76
C ASP A 219 18.56 -1.97 -1.93
N ARG A 220 17.83 -2.99 -2.38
CA ARG A 220 16.63 -3.43 -1.66
C ARG A 220 16.95 -3.71 -0.18
N PRO A 221 16.20 -3.12 0.77
CA PRO A 221 16.48 -3.28 2.20
C PRO A 221 16.54 -4.75 2.65
N ASP A 222 15.66 -5.60 2.11
CA ASP A 222 15.61 -7.03 2.45
C ASP A 222 16.81 -7.85 1.93
N MET A 223 17.62 -7.26 1.04
CA MET A 223 18.86 -7.82 0.49
C MET A 223 20.10 -7.17 1.09
N ALA A 224 20.03 -5.87 1.41
CA ALA A 224 21.11 -5.12 2.06
C ALA A 224 21.31 -5.58 3.51
N ASP A 225 20.21 -5.81 4.24
CA ASP A 225 20.22 -6.47 5.55
C ASP A 225 19.34 -7.74 5.52
N PRO A 226 19.91 -8.89 5.16
CA PRO A 226 19.15 -10.13 5.03
C PRO A 226 18.81 -10.77 6.39
N PHE A 227 19.41 -10.30 7.49
CA PHE A 227 19.24 -10.93 8.80
C PHE A 227 17.79 -10.81 9.27
N ASP A 228 17.21 -9.63 9.09
CA ASP A 228 15.83 -9.35 9.45
C ASP A 228 14.82 -10.18 8.68
N LYS A 229 15.03 -10.33 7.36
CA LYS A 229 14.24 -11.23 6.51
C LYS A 229 14.35 -12.68 6.98
N TYR A 230 15.56 -13.12 7.32
CA TYR A 230 15.80 -14.46 7.84
C TYR A 230 15.07 -14.69 9.18
N VAL A 231 15.14 -13.73 10.12
CA VAL A 231 14.42 -13.80 11.40
C VAL A 231 12.91 -13.87 11.17
N ALA A 232 12.37 -13.06 10.25
CA ALA A 232 10.94 -13.09 9.90
C ALA A 232 10.53 -14.44 9.31
N GLU A 233 11.28 -14.99 8.35
CA GLU A 233 11.01 -16.31 7.77
C GLU A 233 11.06 -17.41 8.84
N MET A 234 12.09 -17.39 9.70
CA MET A 234 12.24 -18.37 10.78
C MET A 234 11.12 -18.27 11.80
N GLY A 235 10.67 -17.06 12.14
CA GLY A 235 9.50 -16.84 12.99
C GLY A 235 8.25 -17.49 12.41
N VAL A 236 7.97 -17.28 11.12
CA VAL A 236 6.83 -17.90 10.44
C VAL A 236 6.98 -19.42 10.34
N ARG A 237 8.18 -19.91 10.02
CA ARG A 237 8.50 -21.34 9.95
C ARG A 237 8.21 -22.04 11.26
N LEU A 238 8.70 -21.49 12.37
CA LEU A 238 8.48 -22.04 13.72
C LEU A 238 7.01 -21.95 14.12
N PHE A 239 6.35 -20.81 13.86
CA PHE A 239 4.93 -20.61 14.17
C PHE A 239 4.03 -21.63 13.46
N ARG A 240 4.35 -21.97 12.21
CA ARG A 240 3.58 -22.93 11.40
C ARG A 240 4.17 -24.35 11.40
N ALA A 241 5.17 -24.63 12.24
CA ALA A 241 5.87 -25.90 12.34
C ALA A 241 6.36 -26.47 10.99
N ILE A 242 6.85 -25.60 10.09
CA ILE A 242 7.29 -25.98 8.74
C ILE A 242 8.66 -26.68 8.81
N PRO A 243 8.82 -27.91 8.28
CA PRO A 243 10.10 -28.63 8.32
C PRO A 243 11.24 -27.86 7.64
N ALA A 244 12.47 -28.08 8.11
CA ALA A 244 13.67 -27.53 7.47
C ALA A 244 13.75 -27.95 5.98
N GLY A 245 14.22 -27.04 5.12
CA GLY A 245 14.33 -27.26 3.68
C GLY A 245 13.01 -27.15 2.89
N ARG A 246 11.86 -26.98 3.55
CA ARG A 246 10.58 -26.65 2.89
C ARG A 246 10.43 -25.13 2.76
N ALA A 247 9.75 -24.68 1.71
CA ALA A 247 9.45 -23.27 1.49
C ALA A 247 8.45 -22.74 2.54
N VAL A 248 8.54 -21.45 2.86
CA VAL A 248 7.62 -20.74 3.76
C VAL A 248 6.72 -19.82 2.93
N PRO A 249 5.47 -20.22 2.64
CA PRO A 249 4.58 -19.40 1.83
C PRO A 249 4.10 -18.16 2.60
N LEU A 250 4.22 -16.98 1.99
CA LEU A 250 3.77 -15.70 2.54
C LEU A 250 2.70 -15.10 1.61
N PRO A 251 1.42 -15.52 1.72
CA PRO A 251 0.37 -14.98 0.88
C PRO A 251 0.03 -13.54 1.26
N VAL A 252 -0.47 -12.77 0.29
CA VAL A 252 -1.15 -11.50 0.55
C VAL A 252 -2.41 -11.80 1.36
N THR A 253 -2.60 -11.09 2.48
CA THR A 253 -3.77 -11.29 3.36
C THR A 253 -4.66 -10.05 3.49
N ALA A 254 -4.24 -8.91 2.94
CA ALA A 254 -5.01 -7.67 2.91
C ALA A 254 -4.61 -6.82 1.70
N GLN A 255 -5.59 -6.15 1.09
CA GLN A 255 -5.40 -5.19 0.00
C GLN A 255 -5.79 -3.80 0.52
N LEU A 256 -4.80 -2.92 0.70
CA LEU A 256 -4.97 -1.59 1.29
C LEU A 256 -4.44 -0.53 0.30
N SER A 257 -5.29 -0.05 -0.59
CA SER A 257 -4.89 0.89 -1.64
C SER A 257 -4.75 2.31 -1.09
N GLY A 258 -3.67 3.00 -1.43
CA GLY A 258 -3.48 4.40 -1.05
C GLY A 258 -4.28 5.33 -1.95
N ARG A 259 -4.90 6.37 -1.38
CA ARG A 259 -5.53 7.45 -2.15
C ARG A 259 -4.87 8.77 -1.82
N ARG A 260 -4.41 9.47 -2.84
CA ARG A 260 -3.87 10.80 -2.68
C ARG A 260 -4.97 11.85 -2.84
N ASN A 261 -5.49 12.27 -1.70
CA ASN A 261 -6.54 13.27 -1.60
C ASN A 261 -5.94 14.68 -1.61
N ASN A 262 -6.67 15.63 -2.19
CA ASN A 262 -6.35 17.06 -2.14
C ASN A 262 -7.59 17.87 -1.74
N PRO A 263 -7.41 18.96 -0.97
CA PRO A 263 -8.48 19.91 -0.72
C PRO A 263 -8.79 20.69 -2.01
N PRO A 264 -9.96 21.38 -2.08
CA PRO A 264 -10.22 22.32 -3.15
C PRO A 264 -9.29 23.54 -3.06
N ASP A 265 -8.85 24.07 -4.20
CA ASP A 265 -8.11 25.32 -4.34
C ASP A 265 -8.78 26.15 -5.45
N LYS A 266 -9.73 27.01 -5.05
CA LYS A 266 -10.55 27.82 -5.97
C LYS A 266 -9.69 28.80 -6.79
N GLU A 267 -8.58 29.30 -6.23
CA GLU A 267 -7.67 30.22 -6.93
C GLU A 267 -6.93 29.53 -8.08
N LYS A 268 -6.57 28.25 -7.90
CA LYS A 268 -5.91 27.43 -8.93
C LYS A 268 -6.88 26.59 -9.77
N GLY A 269 -8.19 26.73 -9.56
CA GLY A 269 -9.21 25.93 -10.24
C GLY A 269 -9.13 24.43 -9.93
N ILE A 270 -8.55 24.05 -8.79
CA ILE A 270 -8.42 22.65 -8.37
C ILE A 270 -9.66 22.28 -7.56
N ARG A 271 -10.41 21.29 -8.04
CA ARG A 271 -11.56 20.72 -7.33
C ARG A 271 -11.11 19.68 -6.30
N SER A 272 -11.96 19.42 -5.31
CA SER A 272 -11.65 18.53 -4.19
C SER A 272 -11.65 17.05 -4.61
N LEU A 273 -10.64 16.30 -4.15
CA LEU A 273 -10.69 14.82 -4.10
C LEU A 273 -10.71 14.30 -2.66
N ALA A 274 -10.72 15.18 -1.66
CA ALA A 274 -10.66 14.83 -0.24
C ALA A 274 -12.03 14.42 0.36
N VAL A 275 -12.80 13.61 -0.37
CA VAL A 275 -14.12 13.11 0.07
C VAL A 275 -14.04 11.81 0.88
N TYR A 276 -12.86 11.20 0.96
CA TYR A 276 -12.63 9.97 1.72
C TYR A 276 -12.22 10.28 3.16
N GLY A 277 -12.76 9.52 4.12
CA GLY A 277 -12.27 9.41 5.48
C GLY A 277 -10.96 8.61 5.56
N PRO A 278 -10.44 8.34 6.78
CA PRO A 278 -9.14 7.69 6.96
C PRO A 278 -9.01 6.31 6.31
N ILE A 279 -10.07 5.49 6.42
CA ILE A 279 -10.13 4.14 5.88
C ILE A 279 -11.54 3.91 5.31
N HIS A 280 -11.59 3.50 4.05
CA HIS A 280 -12.81 3.07 3.38
C HIS A 280 -12.72 1.59 3.01
N TYR A 281 -13.88 0.94 2.95
CA TYR A 281 -14.09 -0.37 2.36
C TYR A 281 -15.01 -0.22 1.15
N GLN A 282 -14.63 -0.80 0.02
CA GLN A 282 -15.45 -0.79 -1.19
C GLN A 282 -15.71 -2.22 -1.63
N GLU A 283 -16.98 -2.52 -1.92
CA GLU A 283 -17.32 -3.74 -2.62
C GLU A 283 -16.74 -3.69 -4.04
N LEU A 284 -16.60 -4.85 -4.69
CA LEU A 284 -15.88 -4.95 -5.97
C LEU A 284 -16.38 -4.00 -7.06
N PRO A 285 -17.69 -3.74 -7.26
CA PRO A 285 -18.13 -2.77 -8.26
C PRO A 285 -17.55 -1.37 -8.02
N GLU A 286 -17.73 -0.81 -6.83
CA GLU A 286 -17.23 0.52 -6.47
C GLU A 286 -15.70 0.58 -6.51
N LEU A 287 -15.04 -0.46 -6.01
CA LEU A 287 -13.58 -0.56 -6.03
C LEU A 287 -13.04 -0.56 -7.46
N PHE A 288 -13.71 -1.25 -8.38
CA PHE A 288 -13.29 -1.28 -9.78
C PHE A 288 -13.59 0.03 -10.51
N MET A 289 -14.63 0.79 -10.15
CA MET A 289 -14.79 2.16 -10.66
C MET A 289 -13.54 3.00 -10.33
N ASP A 290 -13.06 2.86 -9.10
CA ASP A 290 -11.85 3.53 -8.64
C ASP A 290 -10.57 3.02 -9.33
N TYR A 291 -10.39 1.72 -9.45
CA TYR A 291 -9.22 1.12 -10.11
C TYR A 291 -9.17 1.38 -11.61
N ILE A 292 -10.31 1.52 -12.28
CA ILE A 292 -10.36 1.89 -13.70
C ILE A 292 -9.83 3.32 -13.89
N CYS A 293 -10.14 4.23 -12.97
CA CYS A 293 -9.85 5.66 -13.13
C CYS A 293 -8.56 6.12 -12.47
N SER A 294 -8.16 5.52 -11.34
CA SER A 294 -6.96 5.86 -10.57
C SER A 294 -6.73 7.38 -10.44
N LEU A 295 -7.68 8.06 -9.81
CA LEU A 295 -7.73 9.52 -9.78
C LEU A 295 -6.63 10.15 -8.90
N THR A 296 -6.08 11.27 -9.36
CA THR A 296 -5.01 12.02 -8.69
C THR A 296 -5.17 13.54 -8.81
N GLY A 297 -4.79 14.27 -7.75
CA GLY A 297 -4.88 15.73 -7.69
C GLY A 297 -3.71 16.51 -8.29
N LYS A 298 -2.62 15.86 -8.72
CA LYS A 298 -1.36 16.53 -9.12
C LYS A 298 -1.33 17.07 -10.55
N SER A 299 -2.21 16.58 -11.43
CA SER A 299 -2.24 16.94 -12.85
C SER A 299 -3.69 16.97 -13.36
N PRO A 300 -4.47 18.03 -13.03
CA PRO A 300 -5.81 18.17 -13.57
C PRO A 300 -5.75 18.09 -15.09
N SER A 301 -6.58 17.23 -15.69
CA SER A 301 -6.79 17.27 -17.14
C SER A 301 -7.46 18.60 -17.50
N THR A 302 -7.41 19.00 -18.78
CA THR A 302 -8.14 20.19 -19.25
C THR A 302 -9.65 20.14 -18.95
N THR A 303 -10.17 18.96 -18.58
CA THR A 303 -11.59 18.68 -18.32
C THR A 303 -11.88 18.14 -16.91
N GLY A 304 -10.94 18.11 -15.96
CA GLY A 304 -11.22 17.67 -14.58
C GLY A 304 -10.05 17.02 -13.84
N ALA A 305 -10.33 15.98 -13.03
CA ALA A 305 -9.32 15.31 -12.22
C ALA A 305 -8.30 14.63 -13.13
N GLY A 306 -7.06 14.51 -12.66
CA GLY A 306 -6.05 13.69 -13.32
C GLY A 306 -6.39 12.21 -13.14
N SER A 307 -6.19 11.43 -14.19
CA SER A 307 -6.29 9.96 -14.17
C SER A 307 -4.89 9.40 -14.45
N GLU A 308 -4.46 8.43 -13.64
CA GLU A 308 -3.24 7.65 -13.90
C GLU A 308 -3.52 6.42 -14.79
N GLY A 309 -4.77 6.31 -15.28
CA GLY A 309 -5.27 5.16 -16.04
C GLY A 309 -5.54 3.94 -15.16
N ALA A 310 -6.04 2.88 -15.77
CA ALA A 310 -6.37 1.63 -15.08
C ALA A 310 -5.20 1.12 -14.22
N LEU A 311 -5.46 0.87 -12.94
CA LEU A 311 -4.50 0.33 -11.96
C LEU A 311 -3.20 1.14 -11.84
N THR A 312 -3.25 2.46 -12.05
CA THR A 312 -2.08 3.36 -12.15
C THR A 312 -1.06 2.96 -13.22
N LYS A 313 -1.48 2.18 -14.22
CA LYS A 313 -0.61 1.61 -15.26
C LYS A 313 -0.74 2.28 -16.63
N GLY A 314 -1.47 3.40 -16.74
CA GLY A 314 -1.65 4.11 -18.01
C GLY A 314 -0.33 4.36 -18.78
N PRO A 315 0.72 4.89 -18.13
CA PRO A 315 2.03 5.11 -18.77
C PRO A 315 2.85 3.84 -19.05
N PHE A 316 2.46 2.68 -18.50
CA PHE A 316 3.27 1.46 -18.46
C PHE A 316 2.62 0.26 -19.14
N ASN A 317 1.43 0.44 -19.71
CA ASN A 317 0.71 -0.62 -20.41
C ASN A 317 0.67 -0.34 -21.92
N ALA A 318 1.40 -1.17 -22.68
CA ALA A 318 1.43 -1.11 -24.14
C ALA A 318 0.28 -1.89 -24.81
N LEU A 319 -0.61 -2.48 -24.03
CA LEU A 319 -1.77 -3.26 -24.47
C LEU A 319 -3.08 -2.57 -24.06
N ARG A 320 -4.21 -3.09 -24.53
CA ARG A 320 -5.53 -2.70 -24.02
C ARG A 320 -5.62 -3.01 -22.53
N THR A 321 -5.96 -2.01 -21.73
CA THR A 321 -5.99 -2.09 -20.26
C THR A 321 -7.03 -3.07 -19.73
N ILE A 322 -8.03 -3.43 -20.52
CA ILE A 322 -9.05 -4.42 -20.18
C ILE A 322 -8.46 -5.78 -19.80
N ALA A 323 -7.39 -6.23 -20.44
CA ALA A 323 -6.77 -7.51 -20.09
C ALA A 323 -6.26 -7.52 -18.63
N ASP A 324 -5.68 -6.40 -18.18
CA ASP A 324 -5.25 -6.20 -16.81
C ASP A 324 -6.43 -6.11 -15.84
N LEU A 325 -7.49 -5.38 -16.21
CA LEU A 325 -8.69 -5.24 -15.38
C LEU A 325 -9.43 -6.58 -15.22
N ASN A 326 -9.59 -7.36 -16.29
CA ASN A 326 -10.16 -8.70 -16.25
C ASN A 326 -9.35 -9.61 -15.31
N ALA A 327 -8.01 -9.59 -15.42
CA ALA A 327 -7.13 -10.39 -14.58
C ALA A 327 -7.19 -9.94 -13.10
N ALA A 328 -7.21 -8.63 -12.84
CA ALA A 328 -7.34 -8.07 -11.50
C ALA A 328 -8.67 -8.46 -10.86
N LEU A 329 -9.78 -8.39 -11.61
CA LEU A 329 -11.10 -8.77 -11.09
C LEU A 329 -11.13 -10.25 -10.71
N VAL A 330 -10.71 -11.12 -11.62
CA VAL A 330 -10.63 -12.56 -11.35
C VAL A 330 -9.73 -12.83 -10.14
N SER A 331 -8.58 -12.17 -10.03
CA SER A 331 -7.70 -12.30 -8.86
C SER A 331 -8.42 -11.96 -7.56
N MET A 332 -9.12 -10.82 -7.49
CA MET A 332 -9.79 -10.40 -6.26
C MET A 332 -10.97 -11.31 -5.92
N VAL A 333 -11.76 -11.71 -6.92
CA VAL A 333 -12.90 -12.63 -6.73
C VAL A 333 -12.43 -14.00 -6.23
N LEU A 334 -11.37 -14.56 -6.82
CA LEU A 334 -10.88 -15.89 -6.45
C LEU A 334 -10.28 -15.92 -5.05
N THR A 335 -9.50 -14.89 -4.69
CA THR A 335 -8.85 -14.78 -3.39
C THR A 335 -9.78 -14.33 -2.28
N GLY A 336 -10.88 -13.63 -2.61
CA GLY A 336 -11.75 -13.02 -1.61
C GLY A 336 -11.03 -11.94 -0.80
N LEU A 337 -9.99 -11.30 -1.37
CA LEU A 337 -9.32 -10.18 -0.72
C LEU A 337 -10.23 -8.95 -0.78
N ASP A 338 -10.62 -8.48 0.40
CA ASP A 338 -11.44 -7.28 0.56
C ASP A 338 -10.65 -6.02 0.21
N GLY A 339 -11.25 -5.14 -0.60
CA GLY A 339 -10.64 -3.88 -1.03
C GLY A 339 -10.87 -2.75 -0.05
N PHE A 340 -9.83 -2.37 0.68
CA PHE A 340 -9.84 -1.17 1.49
C PHE A 340 -8.98 -0.07 0.85
N SER A 341 -9.29 1.18 1.16
CA SER A 341 -8.50 2.32 0.77
C SER A 341 -8.15 3.21 1.96
N THR A 342 -6.99 3.87 1.90
CA THR A 342 -6.46 4.72 2.98
C THR A 342 -6.14 6.12 2.46
N ALA A 343 -6.47 7.14 3.25
CA ALA A 343 -6.24 8.53 2.87
C ALA A 343 -4.78 8.95 3.06
N ALA A 344 -4.23 9.62 2.04
CA ALA A 344 -2.98 10.36 2.09
C ALA A 344 -3.19 11.80 1.59
N GLY A 345 -2.34 12.72 2.01
CA GLY A 345 -2.46 14.15 1.75
C GLY A 345 -3.49 14.81 2.67
N HIS A 346 -4.78 14.61 2.41
CA HIS A 346 -5.88 15.26 3.14
C HIS A 346 -7.07 14.33 3.46
N VAL A 347 -7.83 14.68 4.50
CA VAL A 347 -9.16 14.14 4.80
C VAL A 347 -10.13 15.32 4.91
N GLY A 348 -11.03 15.48 3.95
CA GLY A 348 -11.78 16.73 3.82
C GLY A 348 -10.89 17.94 3.46
N PRO A 349 -11.50 19.13 3.30
CA PRO A 349 -10.78 20.35 2.92
C PRO A 349 -9.79 20.83 3.99
N ASN A 350 -10.03 20.52 5.28
CA ASN A 350 -9.35 21.21 6.38
C ASN A 350 -8.30 20.36 7.10
N PHE A 351 -8.27 19.03 6.88
CA PHE A 351 -7.40 18.14 7.64
C PHE A 351 -6.26 17.58 6.80
N GLN A 352 -5.06 18.16 6.94
CA GLN A 352 -3.85 17.65 6.35
C GLN A 352 -3.32 16.46 7.16
N VAL A 353 -2.98 15.37 6.46
CA VAL A 353 -2.47 14.12 7.05
C VAL A 353 -1.16 13.67 6.45
N ASP A 354 -0.73 14.25 5.32
CA ASP A 354 0.45 13.80 4.57
C ASP A 354 0.46 12.26 4.40
N HIS A 355 1.41 11.57 5.04
CA HIS A 355 1.49 10.11 5.06
C HIS A 355 1.24 9.51 6.45
N ASP A 356 0.78 10.29 7.44
CA ASP A 356 0.60 9.83 8.82
C ASP A 356 -0.41 8.66 8.89
N ILE A 357 -1.51 8.74 8.14
CA ILE A 357 -2.48 7.64 8.05
C ILE A 357 -1.87 6.45 7.30
N SER A 358 -1.15 6.68 6.20
CA SER A 358 -0.50 5.62 5.41
C SER A 358 0.48 4.79 6.26
N LEU A 359 1.22 5.44 7.17
CA LEU A 359 2.15 4.79 8.08
C LEU A 359 1.45 4.11 9.26
N LEU A 360 0.34 4.69 9.74
CA LEU A 360 -0.42 4.16 10.87
C LEU A 360 -1.24 2.92 10.53
N VAL A 361 -1.87 2.87 9.34
CA VAL A 361 -2.81 1.79 9.01
C VAL A 361 -2.16 0.40 9.08
N PRO A 362 -0.94 0.16 8.56
CA PRO A 362 -0.27 -1.13 8.72
C PRO A 362 -0.11 -1.57 10.19
N GLU A 363 0.16 -0.62 11.10
CA GLU A 363 0.27 -0.90 12.54
C GLU A 363 -1.08 -1.33 13.14
N ILE A 364 -2.17 -0.71 12.70
CA ILE A 364 -3.51 -1.12 13.11
C ILE A 364 -3.84 -2.50 12.51
N TRP A 365 -3.63 -2.67 11.20
CA TRP A 365 -4.08 -3.82 10.45
C TRP A 365 -3.40 -5.12 10.85
N CYS A 366 -2.08 -5.09 11.13
CA CYS A 366 -1.35 -6.28 11.55
C CYS A 366 -1.72 -6.74 12.97
N ARG A 367 -2.43 -5.90 13.74
CA ARG A 367 -2.92 -6.19 15.09
C ARG A 367 -4.41 -6.56 15.08
N ILE A 368 -5.06 -6.69 13.93
CA ILE A 368 -6.45 -7.14 13.77
C ILE A 368 -6.46 -8.52 13.13
N SER A 369 -7.16 -9.49 13.74
CA SER A 369 -7.27 -10.85 13.18
C SER A 369 -8.06 -10.84 11.86
N PRO A 370 -7.86 -11.84 10.97
CA PRO A 370 -8.64 -11.94 9.74
C PRO A 370 -10.15 -11.95 9.95
N GLU A 371 -10.64 -12.59 11.01
CA GLU A 371 -12.07 -12.62 11.34
C GLU A 371 -12.58 -11.25 11.78
N GLU A 372 -11.76 -10.47 12.49
CA GLU A 372 -12.12 -9.14 12.95
C GLU A 372 -12.14 -8.10 11.84
N ARG A 373 -11.29 -8.25 10.81
CA ARG A 373 -11.24 -7.33 9.67
C ARG A 373 -12.18 -7.72 8.51
N ASN A 374 -12.94 -8.81 8.64
CA ASN A 374 -13.94 -9.21 7.66
C ASN A 374 -15.02 -8.12 7.50
N PRO A 375 -15.25 -7.57 6.29
CA PRO A 375 -16.18 -6.45 6.10
C PRO A 375 -17.62 -6.77 6.49
N LYS A 376 -18.12 -7.97 6.24
CA LYS A 376 -19.49 -8.35 6.64
C LYS A 376 -19.65 -8.22 8.15
N ARG A 377 -18.69 -8.75 8.91
CA ARG A 377 -18.67 -8.61 10.38
C ARG A 377 -18.49 -7.16 10.81
N LEU A 378 -17.63 -6.40 10.15
CA LEU A 378 -17.42 -4.99 10.46
C LEU A 378 -18.71 -4.18 10.27
N ILE A 379 -19.47 -4.43 9.20
CA ILE A 379 -20.77 -3.80 8.93
C ILE A 379 -21.80 -4.24 9.98
N GLU A 380 -21.95 -5.54 10.23
CA GLU A 380 -22.89 -6.09 11.23
C GLU A 380 -22.65 -5.53 12.64
N LYS A 381 -21.39 -5.28 13.00
CA LYS A 381 -21.01 -4.72 14.30
C LYS A 381 -21.00 -3.18 14.32
N GLY A 382 -21.34 -2.51 13.22
CA GLY A 382 -21.32 -1.04 13.12
C GLY A 382 -19.92 -0.43 13.24
N TYR A 383 -18.89 -1.18 12.86
CA TYR A 383 -17.54 -0.69 12.69
C TYR A 383 -17.33 -0.04 11.31
N LEU A 384 -18.12 -0.44 10.32
CA LEU A 384 -18.26 0.22 9.03
C LEU A 384 -19.68 0.78 8.88
N GLU A 385 -19.80 1.96 8.27
CA GLU A 385 -21.09 2.54 7.87
C GLU A 385 -21.07 2.91 6.38
N PRO A 386 -22.18 2.72 5.64
CA PRO A 386 -22.27 3.10 4.23
C PRO A 386 -22.32 4.62 4.08
N VAL A 387 -21.59 5.15 3.10
CA VAL A 387 -21.72 6.56 2.70
C VAL A 387 -23.06 6.72 1.97
N GLN A 388 -23.87 7.68 2.40
CA GLN A 388 -25.20 7.90 1.83
C GLN A 388 -25.13 8.89 0.66
N ASP A 389 -26.03 8.72 -0.31
CA ASP A 389 -26.23 9.71 -1.36
C ASP A 389 -26.66 11.06 -0.76
N MET A 390 -26.30 12.14 -1.45
CA MET A 390 -26.56 13.52 -1.00
C MET A 390 -27.30 14.29 -2.08
N ASN A 391 -27.95 15.39 -1.73
CA ASN A 391 -28.55 16.30 -2.70
C ASN A 391 -27.59 17.45 -2.99
N ALA A 392 -27.32 17.71 -4.26
CA ALA A 392 -26.63 18.92 -4.67
C ALA A 392 -27.55 20.15 -4.49
N PRO A 393 -26.99 21.37 -4.42
CA PRO A 393 -27.78 22.60 -4.27
C PRO A 393 -28.83 22.82 -5.37
N ASN A 394 -28.64 22.24 -6.55
CA ASN A 394 -29.56 22.29 -7.67
C ASN A 394 -30.68 21.23 -7.61
N GLY A 395 -30.68 20.35 -6.61
CA GLY A 395 -31.65 19.27 -6.41
C GLY A 395 -31.25 17.92 -7.00
N ASP A 396 -30.11 17.83 -7.68
CA ASP A 396 -29.64 16.56 -8.25
C ASP A 396 -29.13 15.61 -7.16
N VAL A 397 -29.35 14.31 -7.32
CA VAL A 397 -28.83 13.29 -6.42
C VAL A 397 -27.37 13.00 -6.76
N VAL A 398 -26.48 13.21 -5.79
CA VAL A 398 -25.06 12.91 -5.86
C VAL A 398 -24.81 11.51 -5.29
N PRO A 399 -24.32 10.54 -6.09
CA PRO A 399 -24.24 9.13 -5.73
C PRO A 399 -23.03 8.82 -4.83
N ALA A 400 -22.94 9.47 -3.67
CA ALA A 400 -21.83 9.30 -2.72
C ALA A 400 -21.73 7.88 -2.15
N ARG A 401 -22.79 7.05 -2.30
CA ARG A 401 -22.71 5.59 -2.07
C ARG A 401 -21.57 4.89 -2.82
N ARG A 402 -21.12 5.44 -3.95
CA ARG A 402 -20.00 4.89 -4.74
C ARG A 402 -18.64 5.00 -4.03
N LEU A 403 -18.56 5.75 -2.92
CA LEU A 403 -17.41 5.75 -2.02
C LEU A 403 -17.38 4.54 -1.06
N GLY A 404 -18.41 3.69 -1.11
CA GLY A 404 -18.54 2.47 -0.31
C GLY A 404 -18.88 2.74 1.15
N TYR A 405 -18.12 2.09 2.03
CA TYR A 405 -18.25 2.18 3.48
C TYR A 405 -17.03 2.85 4.08
N ARG A 406 -17.18 3.44 5.26
CA ARG A 406 -16.09 4.05 6.01
C ARG A 406 -16.06 3.58 7.46
N ILE A 407 -14.89 3.66 8.08
CA ILE A 407 -14.74 3.31 9.49
C ILE A 407 -15.52 4.27 10.41
N THR A 408 -16.08 3.74 11.49
CA THR A 408 -16.83 4.53 12.48
C THR A 408 -15.98 4.83 13.72
N LYS A 409 -16.49 5.71 14.60
CA LYS A 409 -15.90 5.93 15.93
C LYS A 409 -15.80 4.63 16.75
N ARG A 410 -16.69 3.67 16.49
CA ARG A 410 -16.66 2.34 17.12
C ARG A 410 -15.43 1.54 16.66
N PHE A 411 -15.08 1.61 15.38
CA PHE A 411 -13.87 0.97 14.83
C PHE A 411 -12.64 1.53 15.51
N VAL A 412 -12.53 2.86 15.55
CA VAL A 412 -11.43 3.58 16.18
C VAL A 412 -11.30 3.15 17.64
N ARG A 413 -12.37 3.27 18.44
CA ARG A 413 -12.33 2.90 19.87
C ARG A 413 -11.86 1.45 20.09
N ASN A 414 -12.30 0.51 19.25
CA ASN A 414 -12.04 -0.92 19.45
C ASN A 414 -10.65 -1.37 18.97
N TYR A 415 -10.21 -0.88 17.81
CA TYR A 415 -8.99 -1.35 17.17
C TYR A 415 -7.81 -0.40 17.33
N PHE A 416 -8.04 0.92 17.38
CA PHE A 416 -6.96 1.88 17.65
C PHE A 416 -6.47 1.79 19.10
N GLY A 417 -7.29 1.25 20.01
CA GLY A 417 -6.88 0.94 21.39
C GLY A 417 -5.80 -0.16 21.49
N ARG A 418 -5.41 -0.78 20.36
CA ARG A 418 -4.24 -1.69 20.28
C ARG A 418 -2.93 -0.93 20.04
N VAL A 419 -3.00 0.37 19.74
CA VAL A 419 -1.84 1.23 19.47
C VAL A 419 -1.82 2.44 20.42
N PHE A 420 -2.95 3.10 20.63
CA PHE A 420 -3.05 4.34 21.39
C PHE A 420 -3.64 4.15 22.79
N ASP A 421 -3.18 4.96 23.75
CA ASP A 421 -3.75 5.02 25.10
C ASP A 421 -5.18 5.60 25.10
N ASN A 422 -5.40 6.62 24.27
CA ASN A 422 -6.70 7.26 24.09
C ASN A 422 -7.15 7.19 22.62
N PRO A 423 -7.68 6.05 22.16
CA PRO A 423 -8.01 5.88 20.75
C PRO A 423 -9.12 6.83 20.28
N SER A 424 -10.07 7.18 21.15
CA SER A 424 -11.24 7.98 20.77
C SER A 424 -10.92 9.43 20.41
N SER A 425 -9.72 9.94 20.74
CA SER A 425 -9.28 11.29 20.36
C SER A 425 -8.51 11.35 19.05
N VAL A 426 -8.08 10.20 18.49
CA VAL A 426 -7.21 10.16 17.30
C VAL A 426 -7.93 10.75 16.10
N PHE A 427 -9.13 10.23 15.81
CA PHE A 427 -10.00 10.73 14.75
C PHE A 427 -11.30 11.28 15.35
N GLU A 428 -11.47 12.59 15.18
CA GLU A 428 -12.69 13.31 15.52
C GLU A 428 -13.77 13.06 14.46
N GLU A 429 -15.02 13.39 14.78
CA GLU A 429 -16.16 13.14 13.88
C GLU A 429 -15.94 13.76 12.49
N ALA A 430 -15.39 14.97 12.42
CA ALA A 430 -15.14 15.65 11.14
C ALA A 430 -14.04 14.99 10.28
N ILE A 431 -13.18 14.17 10.88
CA ILE A 431 -12.21 13.35 10.14
C ILE A 431 -12.89 12.08 9.62
N LEU A 432 -13.72 11.44 10.46
CA LEU A 432 -14.48 10.25 10.08
C LEU A 432 -15.56 10.57 9.04
N LYS A 433 -16.10 11.79 9.08
CA LYS A 433 -17.19 12.31 8.25
C LYS A 433 -16.77 13.61 7.58
N PRO A 434 -15.94 13.56 6.53
CA PRO A 434 -15.37 14.76 5.90
C PRO A 434 -16.43 15.73 5.36
N GLU A 435 -17.65 15.25 5.06
CA GLU A 435 -18.79 16.09 4.69
C GLU A 435 -19.16 17.13 5.76
N THR A 436 -18.87 16.87 7.05
CA THR A 436 -19.17 17.84 8.13
C THR A 436 -18.15 18.98 8.19
N GLN A 437 -17.03 18.89 7.45
CA GLN A 437 -16.08 19.99 7.33
C GLN A 437 -16.57 21.05 6.33
N SER A 438 -17.19 20.61 5.23
CA SER A 438 -17.83 21.43 4.21
C SER A 438 -18.67 20.55 3.30
N GLU A 439 -20.00 20.67 3.40
CA GLU A 439 -20.93 19.93 2.56
C GLU A 439 -20.75 20.30 1.08
N GLU A 440 -20.55 21.59 0.77
CA GLU A 440 -20.28 22.09 -0.59
C GLU A 440 -19.05 21.39 -1.21
N ALA A 441 -17.91 21.39 -0.51
CA ALA A 441 -16.67 20.79 -1.02
C ALA A 441 -16.78 19.26 -1.16
N PHE A 442 -17.58 18.61 -0.30
CA PHE A 442 -17.83 17.18 -0.38
C PHE A 442 -18.69 16.84 -1.59
N VAL A 443 -19.84 17.50 -1.75
CA VAL A 443 -20.76 17.32 -2.89
C VAL A 443 -20.04 17.59 -4.21
N GLU A 444 -19.33 18.71 -4.32
CA GLU A 444 -18.57 19.07 -5.53
C GLU A 444 -17.49 18.03 -5.85
N GLY A 445 -16.80 17.51 -4.82
CA GLY A 445 -15.78 16.49 -4.98
C GLY A 445 -16.33 15.13 -5.40
N VAL A 446 -17.48 14.71 -4.89
CA VAL A 446 -18.12 13.47 -5.34
C VAL A 446 -18.59 13.61 -6.79
N GLN A 447 -19.22 14.74 -7.15
CA GLN A 447 -19.58 15.03 -8.54
C GLN A 447 -18.34 14.98 -9.44
N HIS A 448 -17.21 15.54 -8.98
CA HIS A 448 -15.96 15.51 -9.72
C HIS A 448 -15.46 14.09 -10.00
N ILE A 449 -15.56 13.20 -9.01
CA ILE A 449 -15.23 11.78 -9.18
C ILE A 449 -16.18 11.12 -10.18
N MET A 450 -17.49 11.41 -10.13
CA MET A 450 -18.47 10.83 -11.06
C MET A 450 -18.24 11.27 -12.51
N GLU A 451 -17.97 12.56 -12.73
CA GLU A 451 -17.61 13.08 -14.05
C GLU A 451 -16.32 12.42 -14.58
N ALA A 452 -15.35 12.18 -13.70
CA ALA A 452 -14.14 11.46 -14.06
C ALA A 452 -14.45 9.99 -14.40
N TYR A 453 -15.30 9.31 -13.62
CA TYR A 453 -15.72 7.92 -13.92
C TYR A 453 -16.38 7.82 -15.30
N GLU A 454 -17.29 8.74 -15.62
CA GLU A 454 -17.93 8.80 -16.94
C GLU A 454 -16.90 8.96 -18.06
N ARG A 455 -16.02 9.96 -17.92
CA ARG A 455 -14.99 10.25 -18.93
C ARG A 455 -14.03 9.09 -19.14
N GLU A 456 -13.48 8.51 -18.07
CA GLU A 456 -12.52 7.42 -18.19
C GLU A 456 -13.19 6.13 -18.71
N ALA A 457 -14.46 5.87 -18.36
CA ALA A 457 -15.20 4.73 -18.89
C ALA A 457 -15.55 4.89 -20.38
N GLN A 458 -15.85 6.11 -20.83
CA GLN A 458 -16.19 6.38 -22.23
C GLN A 458 -15.07 6.00 -23.20
N VAL A 459 -13.81 6.13 -22.79
CA VAL A 459 -12.63 5.74 -23.59
C VAL A 459 -12.71 4.29 -24.09
N TYR A 460 -13.21 3.37 -23.26
CA TYR A 460 -13.33 1.95 -23.61
C TYR A 460 -14.39 1.68 -24.68
N PHE A 461 -15.40 2.53 -24.78
CA PHE A 461 -16.41 2.46 -25.85
C PHE A 461 -15.85 3.07 -27.13
N ASP A 462 -15.17 4.21 -27.02
CA ASP A 462 -14.63 4.96 -28.15
C ASP A 462 -13.53 4.18 -28.90
N ASP A 463 -12.67 3.45 -28.18
CA ASP A 463 -11.61 2.63 -28.77
C ASP A 463 -12.02 1.17 -29.07
N GLY A 464 -13.26 0.82 -28.72
CA GLY A 464 -13.85 -0.51 -28.91
C GLY A 464 -13.31 -1.61 -27.98
N SER A 465 -12.44 -1.29 -27.03
CA SER A 465 -11.88 -2.24 -26.05
C SER A 465 -12.93 -2.79 -25.08
N ILE A 466 -14.10 -2.14 -24.95
CA ILE A 466 -15.26 -2.65 -24.21
C ILE A 466 -15.67 -4.07 -24.64
N ASN A 467 -15.39 -4.48 -25.88
CA ASN A 467 -15.69 -5.82 -26.37
C ASN A 467 -14.80 -6.90 -25.77
N ASP A 468 -13.65 -6.52 -25.21
CA ASP A 468 -12.71 -7.41 -24.53
C ASP A 468 -13.07 -7.59 -23.04
N ALA A 469 -13.99 -6.77 -22.52
CA ALA A 469 -14.33 -6.74 -21.10
C ALA A 469 -15.12 -7.98 -20.69
N CYS A 470 -14.73 -8.63 -19.59
CA CYS A 470 -15.54 -9.69 -19.03
C CYS A 470 -16.91 -9.14 -18.59
N PRO A 471 -17.98 -9.95 -18.54
CA PRO A 471 -19.35 -9.47 -18.31
C PRO A 471 -19.54 -8.51 -17.12
N PRO A 472 -18.94 -8.75 -15.92
CA PRO A 472 -19.07 -7.82 -14.80
C PRO A 472 -18.49 -6.43 -15.09
N LEU A 473 -17.32 -6.38 -15.76
CA LEU A 473 -16.68 -5.11 -16.11
C LEU A 473 -17.37 -4.40 -17.26
N ARG A 474 -17.92 -5.15 -18.22
CA ARG A 474 -18.75 -4.57 -19.28
C ARG A 474 -19.95 -3.83 -18.70
N ALA A 475 -20.65 -4.48 -17.76
CA ALA A 475 -21.78 -3.86 -17.07
C ALA A 475 -21.35 -2.63 -16.27
N LEU A 476 -20.23 -2.72 -15.53
CA LEU A 476 -19.70 -1.61 -14.74
C LEU A 476 -19.29 -0.41 -15.60
N LEU A 477 -18.58 -0.64 -16.69
CA LEU A 477 -18.16 0.41 -17.64
C LEU A 477 -19.38 1.09 -18.26
N SER A 478 -20.44 0.35 -18.61
CA SER A 478 -21.71 0.94 -19.07
C SER A 478 -22.39 1.79 -17.98
N ILE A 479 -22.40 1.33 -16.73
CA ILE A 479 -22.95 2.10 -15.60
C ILE A 479 -22.16 3.38 -15.36
N MET A 480 -20.83 3.34 -15.53
CA MET A 480 -19.97 4.52 -15.39
C MET A 480 -20.19 5.51 -16.55
N ALA A 481 -20.13 5.05 -17.80
CA ALA A 481 -20.18 5.91 -18.99
C ALA A 481 -21.61 6.39 -19.35
N HIS A 482 -22.64 5.59 -19.07
CA HIS A 482 -24.01 5.85 -19.53
C HIS A 482 -25.03 5.90 -18.39
N GLY A 483 -24.57 5.77 -17.15
CA GLY A 483 -25.41 5.76 -15.95
C GLY A 483 -26.15 4.44 -15.70
N THR A 484 -26.22 3.53 -16.68
CA THR A 484 -26.96 2.27 -16.56
C THR A 484 -26.42 1.16 -17.46
N PHE A 485 -26.66 -0.09 -17.06
CA PHE A 485 -26.54 -1.28 -17.89
C PHE A 485 -27.89 -2.01 -17.88
N GLU A 486 -28.55 -2.12 -19.04
CA GLU A 486 -29.88 -2.74 -19.16
C GLU A 486 -30.95 -2.15 -18.22
N GLY A 487 -30.89 -0.84 -17.94
CA GLY A 487 -31.81 -0.17 -17.00
C GLY A 487 -31.46 -0.36 -15.52
N LYS A 488 -30.34 -1.02 -15.21
CA LYS A 488 -29.84 -1.29 -13.85
C LYS A 488 -28.64 -0.39 -13.52
N ASP A 489 -28.42 -0.13 -12.25
CA ASP A 489 -27.21 0.52 -11.74
C ASP A 489 -26.40 -0.45 -10.87
N GLU A 490 -25.32 0.04 -10.26
CA GLU A 490 -24.43 -0.81 -9.47
C GLU A 490 -25.09 -1.44 -8.24
N ARG A 491 -26.26 -0.98 -7.78
CA ARG A 491 -26.96 -1.53 -6.60
C ARG A 491 -27.81 -2.75 -6.93
N ASP A 492 -28.15 -2.94 -8.21
CA ASP A 492 -29.04 -4.00 -8.62
C ASP A 492 -28.45 -5.39 -8.25
N PRO A 493 -29.23 -6.28 -7.61
CA PRO A 493 -28.74 -7.60 -7.21
C PRO A 493 -28.15 -8.42 -8.37
N ALA A 494 -28.69 -8.28 -9.58
CA ALA A 494 -28.17 -8.98 -10.75
C ALA A 494 -26.78 -8.46 -11.18
N ILE A 495 -26.50 -7.18 -10.97
CA ILE A 495 -25.16 -6.62 -11.18
C ILE A 495 -24.20 -7.11 -10.09
N ARG A 496 -24.62 -7.09 -8.83
CA ARG A 496 -23.82 -7.57 -7.69
C ARG A 496 -23.45 -9.04 -7.82
N GLU A 497 -24.40 -9.87 -8.28
CA GLU A 497 -24.20 -11.32 -8.47
C GLU A 497 -23.05 -11.64 -9.44
N MET A 498 -22.84 -10.81 -10.49
CA MET A 498 -21.75 -10.99 -11.46
C MET A 498 -20.36 -10.92 -10.83
N PHE A 499 -20.22 -10.25 -9.68
CA PHE A 499 -18.95 -10.11 -8.96
C PHE A 499 -18.74 -11.20 -7.90
N THR A 500 -19.67 -12.14 -7.74
CA THR A 500 -19.54 -13.24 -6.78
C THR A 500 -18.62 -14.33 -7.29
N LYS A 501 -17.94 -15.01 -6.36
CA LYS A 501 -17.02 -16.10 -6.71
C LYS A 501 -17.74 -17.27 -7.36
N GLU A 502 -18.93 -17.59 -6.89
CA GLU A 502 -19.79 -18.65 -7.40
C GLU A 502 -20.19 -18.37 -8.86
N SER A 503 -20.59 -17.13 -9.16
CA SER A 503 -20.94 -16.70 -10.52
C SER A 503 -19.73 -16.75 -11.45
N VAL A 504 -18.57 -16.23 -11.01
CA VAL A 504 -17.35 -16.26 -11.85
C VAL A 504 -16.89 -17.69 -12.12
N LEU A 505 -16.81 -18.55 -11.10
CA LEU A 505 -16.33 -19.92 -11.27
C LEU A 505 -17.24 -20.78 -12.17
N SER A 506 -18.56 -20.53 -12.14
CA SER A 506 -19.53 -21.26 -12.96
C SER A 506 -19.71 -20.69 -14.38
N SER A 507 -19.15 -19.52 -14.67
CA SER A 507 -19.35 -18.82 -15.94
C SER A 507 -18.55 -19.39 -17.12
N ASP A 508 -19.15 -19.37 -18.31
CA ASP A 508 -18.49 -19.76 -19.55
C ASP A 508 -17.27 -18.88 -19.87
N TRP A 509 -17.30 -17.59 -19.51
CA TRP A 509 -16.19 -16.68 -19.78
C TRP A 509 -14.96 -17.02 -18.92
N TYR A 510 -15.14 -17.45 -17.66
CA TYR A 510 -14.02 -17.93 -16.85
C TYR A 510 -13.48 -19.26 -17.39
N GLN A 511 -14.35 -20.18 -17.79
CA GLN A 511 -13.94 -21.43 -18.42
C GLN A 511 -13.14 -21.19 -19.72
N ALA A 512 -13.55 -20.21 -20.53
CA ALA A 512 -12.80 -19.78 -21.70
C ALA A 512 -11.38 -19.30 -21.34
N ARG A 513 -11.19 -18.59 -20.22
CA ARG A 513 -9.85 -18.18 -19.75
C ARG A 513 -8.96 -19.39 -19.43
N LEU A 514 -9.52 -20.43 -18.82
CA LEU A 514 -8.77 -21.66 -18.49
C LEU A 514 -8.41 -22.44 -19.76
N GLN A 515 -9.34 -22.55 -20.70
CA GLN A 515 -9.11 -23.17 -22.00
C GLN A 515 -8.05 -22.41 -22.81
N THR A 516 -8.10 -21.08 -22.83
CA THR A 516 -7.06 -20.26 -23.47
C THR A 516 -5.70 -20.51 -22.82
N LYS A 517 -5.64 -20.56 -21.47
CA LYS A 517 -4.38 -20.86 -20.75
C LYS A 517 -3.81 -22.21 -21.17
N GLN A 518 -4.62 -23.26 -21.16
CA GLN A 518 -4.22 -24.59 -21.64
C GLN A 518 -3.70 -24.55 -23.08
N GLN A 519 -4.42 -23.92 -23.99
CA GLN A 519 -4.00 -23.81 -25.40
C GLN A 519 -2.66 -23.10 -25.56
N GLN A 520 -2.41 -22.03 -24.79
CA GLN A 520 -1.13 -21.32 -24.83
C GLN A 520 0.00 -22.14 -24.22
N ASP A 521 -0.25 -22.92 -23.18
CA ASP A 521 0.75 -23.82 -22.59
C ASP A 521 1.11 -24.96 -23.55
N VAL A 522 0.13 -25.56 -24.23
CA VAL A 522 0.39 -26.54 -25.29
C VAL A 522 1.25 -25.94 -26.40
N LYS A 523 0.94 -24.72 -26.86
CA LYS A 523 1.75 -24.01 -27.87
C LYS A 523 3.17 -23.74 -27.38
N LEU A 524 3.31 -23.28 -26.13
CA LEU A 524 4.60 -22.98 -25.51
C LEU A 524 5.48 -24.24 -25.42
N TRP A 525 4.95 -25.32 -24.86
CA TRP A 525 5.70 -26.56 -24.68
C TRP A 525 6.00 -27.27 -26.00
N THR A 526 5.09 -27.20 -26.97
CA THR A 526 5.36 -27.66 -28.36
C THR A 526 6.57 -26.92 -28.95
N ARG A 527 6.63 -25.60 -28.78
CA ARG A 527 7.77 -24.78 -29.24
C ARG A 527 9.06 -25.15 -28.51
N HIS A 528 9.02 -25.42 -27.20
CA HIS A 528 10.19 -25.86 -26.44
C HIS A 528 10.72 -27.22 -26.93
N VAL A 529 9.84 -28.19 -27.14
CA VAL A 529 10.20 -29.51 -27.70
C VAL A 529 10.85 -29.34 -29.07
N ALA A 530 10.21 -28.61 -29.98
CA ALA A 530 10.71 -28.39 -31.34
C ALA A 530 12.10 -27.72 -31.34
N ALA A 531 12.29 -26.67 -30.54
CA ALA A 531 13.57 -25.95 -30.47
C ALA A 531 14.71 -26.82 -29.91
N LEU A 532 14.42 -27.65 -28.91
CA LEU A 532 15.39 -28.58 -28.32
C LEU A 532 15.76 -29.70 -29.31
N GLU A 533 14.77 -30.29 -29.98
CA GLU A 533 14.98 -31.32 -31.00
C GLU A 533 15.77 -30.76 -32.19
N GLU A 534 15.43 -29.56 -32.68
CA GLU A 534 16.16 -28.91 -33.76
C GLU A 534 17.63 -28.72 -33.39
N TYR A 535 17.91 -28.21 -32.18
CA TYR A 535 19.29 -28.01 -31.72
C TYR A 535 20.04 -29.35 -31.57
N LEU A 536 19.41 -30.36 -30.96
CA LEU A 536 19.99 -31.68 -30.74
C LEU A 536 20.24 -32.46 -32.05
N ASN A 537 19.60 -32.08 -33.15
CA ASN A 537 19.80 -32.69 -34.47
C ASN A 537 20.94 -32.05 -35.27
N ARG A 538 21.46 -30.88 -34.89
CA ARG A 538 22.60 -30.22 -35.59
C ARG A 538 23.91 -30.95 -35.28
N SER A 539 24.66 -31.38 -36.31
CA SER A 539 25.79 -32.33 -36.20
C SER A 539 27.14 -31.74 -35.76
N GLU A 540 27.29 -30.41 -35.67
CA GLU A 540 28.61 -29.78 -35.43
C GLU A 540 28.76 -29.13 -34.04
N GLY A 541 29.95 -29.26 -33.45
CA GLY A 541 30.38 -28.49 -32.27
C GLY A 541 29.82 -28.93 -30.91
N ARG A 542 29.42 -30.19 -30.75
CA ARG A 542 28.71 -30.64 -29.53
C ARG A 542 29.62 -30.81 -28.32
N ASN A 543 29.35 -30.03 -27.28
CA ASN A 543 29.79 -30.33 -25.92
C ASN A 543 28.90 -31.44 -25.34
N GLU A 544 29.45 -32.62 -25.08
CA GLU A 544 28.70 -33.80 -24.60
C GLU A 544 27.90 -33.53 -23.31
N ARG A 545 28.44 -32.70 -22.40
CA ARG A 545 27.76 -32.33 -21.16
C ARG A 545 26.53 -31.47 -21.43
N LEU A 546 26.61 -30.55 -22.39
CA LEU A 546 25.46 -29.74 -22.81
C LEU A 546 24.40 -30.61 -23.49
N VAL A 547 24.80 -31.56 -24.34
CA VAL A 547 23.86 -32.49 -24.99
C VAL A 547 23.10 -33.32 -23.95
N ALA A 548 23.79 -33.87 -22.95
CA ALA A 548 23.16 -34.62 -21.87
C ALA A 548 22.14 -33.77 -21.09
N GLU A 549 22.49 -32.52 -20.79
CA GLU A 549 21.59 -31.56 -20.14
C GLU A 549 20.37 -31.22 -21.00
N LEU A 550 20.57 -30.96 -22.30
CA LEU A 550 19.47 -30.64 -23.22
C LEU A 550 18.53 -31.84 -23.44
N ASN A 551 19.04 -33.07 -23.45
CA ASN A 551 18.19 -34.27 -23.48
C ASN A 551 17.29 -34.36 -22.23
N ARG A 552 17.83 -34.08 -21.03
CA ARG A 552 17.00 -34.02 -19.81
C ARG A 552 15.93 -32.93 -19.89
N ARG A 553 16.29 -31.75 -20.40
CA ARG A 553 15.32 -30.66 -20.62
C ARG A 553 14.25 -31.03 -21.64
N LEU A 554 14.60 -31.80 -22.66
CA LEU A 554 13.66 -32.30 -23.66
C LEU A 554 12.68 -33.31 -23.04
N GLU A 555 13.15 -34.21 -22.17
CA GLU A 555 12.28 -35.11 -21.41
C GLU A 555 11.27 -34.33 -20.55
N VAL A 556 11.73 -33.30 -19.83
CA VAL A 556 10.86 -32.40 -19.06
C VAL A 556 9.87 -31.69 -19.98
N ALA A 557 10.32 -31.09 -21.08
CA ALA A 557 9.46 -30.36 -22.01
C ALA A 557 8.38 -31.25 -22.65
N ARG A 558 8.71 -32.52 -22.94
CA ARG A 558 7.74 -33.52 -23.45
C ARG A 558 6.74 -33.92 -22.38
N PHE A 559 7.18 -34.09 -21.13
CA PHE A 559 6.29 -34.38 -20.00
C PHE A 559 5.31 -33.23 -19.78
N GLU A 560 5.80 -31.98 -19.72
CA GLU A 560 4.95 -30.79 -19.54
C GLU A 560 3.99 -30.59 -20.71
N LEU A 561 4.41 -30.89 -21.95
CA LEU A 561 3.52 -30.89 -23.11
C LEU A 561 2.39 -31.92 -22.95
N GLN A 562 2.74 -33.15 -22.56
CA GLN A 562 1.76 -34.21 -22.34
C GLN A 562 0.77 -33.84 -21.22
N LEU A 563 1.27 -33.25 -20.12
CA LEU A 563 0.44 -32.76 -19.03
C LEU A 563 -0.52 -31.67 -19.52
N ALA A 564 0.00 -30.63 -20.20
CA ALA A 564 -0.80 -29.52 -20.72
C ALA A 564 -1.88 -29.98 -21.72
N GLN A 565 -1.61 -31.04 -22.51
CA GLN A 565 -2.58 -31.63 -23.43
C GLN A 565 -3.66 -32.46 -22.72
N SER A 566 -3.48 -32.80 -21.44
CA SER A 566 -4.41 -33.65 -20.71
C SER A 566 -5.70 -32.89 -20.29
N PRO A 567 -6.86 -33.55 -20.27
CA PRO A 567 -8.08 -32.97 -19.69
C PRO A 567 -7.94 -32.62 -18.20
N GLU A 568 -7.09 -33.34 -17.48
CA GLU A 568 -6.82 -33.11 -16.05
C GLU A 568 -6.18 -31.75 -15.79
N TYR A 569 -5.40 -31.22 -16.75
CA TYR A 569 -4.75 -29.91 -16.63
C TYR A 569 -5.75 -28.77 -16.43
N LEU A 570 -6.92 -28.83 -17.08
CA LEU A 570 -7.97 -27.82 -16.87
C LEU A 570 -8.49 -27.82 -15.42
N LYS A 571 -8.55 -29.00 -14.77
CA LYS A 571 -8.94 -29.11 -13.36
C LYS A 571 -7.86 -28.55 -12.45
N GLU A 572 -6.58 -28.68 -12.82
CA GLU A 572 -5.48 -28.06 -12.08
C GLU A 572 -5.53 -26.53 -12.18
N LEU A 573 -5.86 -25.98 -13.35
CA LEU A 573 -5.98 -24.53 -13.58
C LEU A 573 -7.17 -23.88 -12.85
N GLN A 574 -8.17 -24.66 -12.40
CA GLN A 574 -9.32 -24.11 -11.68
C GLN A 574 -8.90 -23.39 -10.39
N GLY A 575 -9.28 -22.12 -10.24
CA GLY A 575 -8.83 -21.28 -9.13
C GLY A 575 -7.56 -20.47 -9.43
N THR A 576 -7.05 -20.53 -10.66
CA THR A 576 -6.07 -19.58 -11.20
C THR A 576 -6.78 -18.47 -12.00
N ILE A 577 -6.04 -17.41 -12.37
CA ILE A 577 -6.57 -16.31 -13.20
C ILE A 577 -6.80 -16.69 -14.68
N GLY A 578 -6.34 -17.87 -15.11
CA GLY A 578 -6.36 -18.28 -16.52
C GLY A 578 -5.54 -17.36 -17.42
N THR A 579 -5.92 -17.28 -18.69
CA THR A 579 -5.35 -16.33 -19.66
C THR A 579 -6.48 -15.61 -20.36
N ASP A 580 -6.34 -14.31 -20.57
CA ASP A 580 -7.38 -13.52 -21.22
C ASP A 580 -7.53 -13.93 -22.70
N PRO A 581 -8.71 -14.39 -23.14
CA PRO A 581 -8.94 -14.77 -24.53
C PRO A 581 -8.76 -13.61 -25.51
N SER A 582 -9.02 -12.36 -25.10
CA SER A 582 -8.90 -11.17 -25.96
C SER A 582 -7.49 -10.91 -26.47
N LEU A 583 -6.47 -11.47 -25.82
CA LEU A 583 -5.07 -11.36 -26.24
C LEU A 583 -4.74 -12.25 -27.45
N TYR A 584 -5.64 -13.18 -27.82
CA TYR A 584 -5.41 -14.19 -28.84
C TYR A 584 -6.58 -14.36 -29.82
N SER A 585 -7.63 -13.54 -29.67
CA SER A 585 -8.84 -13.53 -30.52
C SER A 585 -8.66 -12.71 -31.79
#